data_AF-A0A635RC63-F1
#
_entry.id   AF-A0A635RC63-F1
#
_cell.length_a   1.000
_cell.length_b   1.000
_cell.length_c   1.000
_cell.angle_alpha   90.00
_cell.angle_beta   90.00
_cell.angle_gamma   90.00
#
_symmetry.space_group_name_H-M   'P 1'
#
loop_
_entity.id
_entity.type
_entity.pdbx_description
1 polymer ?
#
loop_
_entity_poly.entity_id
_entity_poly.type
_entity_poly.pdbx_seq_one_letter_code
_entity_poly.pdbx_strand_id
1 'polypeptide(L)'
;MKSILIHNFTKRKLHLVERFLRKHKLYNVHAIIPGEDFTDEIKPLLIKYGLNVMIPVYCTETGHESVVEIEKRNPGFEQRVLDYPRHKIELLRYSAENPSSASIAALAVSFPRLPIRCLRSTSIYDAYYVEHQTFNENVLPQLTDEERDIANVVWSNDLSETFQLIDFGLLQELGMVGEEECLLLTKA
;
A
#
# COMPACT_ATOMS: atom_id res chain seq x y z
N MET A 1 -3.12 17.42 9.61
CA MET A 1 -2.52 17.45 8.26
C MET A 1 -2.60 16.06 7.68
N LYS A 2 -3.06 15.91 6.43
CA LYS A 2 -3.09 14.59 5.76
C LYS A 2 -1.67 14.09 5.54
N SER A 3 -1.45 12.79 5.65
CA SER A 3 -0.16 12.16 5.31
C SER A 3 0.11 12.30 3.81
N ILE A 4 1.37 12.34 3.40
CA ILE A 4 1.74 12.37 1.98
C ILE A 4 1.82 10.94 1.47
N LEU A 5 1.27 10.65 0.28
CA LEU A 5 1.43 9.37 -0.39
C LEU A 5 2.13 9.60 -1.72
N ILE A 6 3.32 9.01 -1.85
CA ILE A 6 4.12 9.03 -3.07
C ILE A 6 3.88 7.72 -3.81
N HIS A 7 3.53 7.82 -5.09
CA HIS A 7 3.36 6.66 -5.98
C HIS A 7 4.13 6.86 -7.30
N ASN A 8 4.12 5.85 -8.16
CA ASN A 8 4.74 5.86 -9.49
C ASN A 8 6.26 6.06 -9.51
N PHE A 9 6.98 5.46 -8.55
CA PHE A 9 8.43 5.40 -8.59
C PHE A 9 8.93 3.96 -8.51
N THR A 10 10.08 3.69 -9.14
CA THR A 10 10.71 2.37 -9.13
C THR A 10 11.78 2.29 -8.04
N LYS A 11 12.12 1.08 -7.58
CA LYS A 11 13.23 0.85 -6.63
C LYS A 11 14.54 1.56 -6.96
N ARG A 12 14.90 1.65 -8.25
CA ARG A 12 16.13 2.31 -8.72
C ARG A 12 16.16 3.82 -8.40
N LYS A 13 15.00 4.42 -8.13
CA LYS A 13 14.81 5.85 -7.92
C LYS A 13 14.61 6.22 -6.44
N LEU A 14 14.76 5.28 -5.50
CA LEU A 14 14.59 5.54 -4.06
C LEU A 14 15.49 6.67 -3.54
N HIS A 15 16.72 6.79 -4.05
CA HIS A 15 17.64 7.88 -3.69
C HIS A 15 17.13 9.25 -4.15
N LEU A 16 16.40 9.33 -5.27
CA LEU A 16 15.77 10.57 -5.73
C LEU A 16 14.57 10.93 -4.86
N VAL A 17 13.77 9.93 -4.46
CA VAL A 17 12.67 10.13 -3.51
C VAL A 17 13.23 10.68 -2.19
N GLU A 18 14.29 10.08 -1.64
CA GLU A 18 14.95 10.60 -0.45
C GLU A 18 15.41 12.06 -0.62
N ARG A 19 16.13 12.37 -1.70
CA ARG A 19 16.63 13.71 -1.97
C ARG A 19 15.49 14.73 -2.01
N PHE A 20 14.40 14.39 -2.69
CA PHE A 20 13.19 15.20 -2.75
C PHE A 20 12.58 15.43 -1.35
N LEU A 21 12.39 14.36 -0.56
CA LEU A 21 11.84 14.45 0.78
C LEU A 21 12.67 15.32 1.72
N ARG A 22 14.00 15.15 1.70
CA ARG A 22 14.93 15.95 2.52
C ARG A 22 14.91 17.41 2.12
N LYS A 23 14.95 17.69 0.81
CA LYS A 23 14.96 19.07 0.28
C LYS A 23 13.72 19.84 0.70
N HIS A 24 12.55 19.21 0.60
CA HIS A 24 11.26 19.83 0.91
C HIS A 24 10.82 19.64 2.37
N LYS A 25 11.66 19.03 3.22
CA LYS A 25 11.38 18.75 4.65
C LYS A 25 10.03 18.04 4.86
N LEU A 26 9.76 17.07 4.00
CA LEU A 26 8.53 16.29 4.05
C LEU A 26 8.70 15.14 5.04
N TYR A 27 7.70 14.97 5.91
CA TYR A 27 7.64 13.92 6.93
C TYR A 27 6.32 13.15 6.82
N ASN A 28 6.26 11.97 7.44
CA ASN A 28 5.07 11.10 7.42
C ASN A 28 4.61 10.75 6.00
N VAL A 29 5.53 10.18 5.24
CA VAL A 29 5.36 9.85 3.83
C VAL A 29 5.07 8.36 3.70
N HIS A 30 4.03 8.05 2.94
CA HIS A 30 3.67 6.71 2.53
C HIS A 30 4.16 6.47 1.11
N ALA A 31 4.57 5.24 0.82
CA ALA A 31 5.01 4.80 -0.48
C ALA A 31 4.28 3.53 -0.88
N ILE A 32 3.72 3.50 -2.09
CA ILE A 32 3.18 2.26 -2.66
C ILE A 32 4.36 1.47 -3.25
N ILE A 33 4.54 0.24 -2.78
CA ILE A 33 5.61 -0.66 -3.24
C ILE A 33 4.98 -1.97 -3.65
N PRO A 34 5.14 -2.40 -4.92
CA PRO A 34 4.67 -3.72 -5.36
C PRO A 34 5.26 -4.84 -4.50
N GLY A 35 4.48 -5.89 -4.21
CA GLY A 35 4.94 -7.00 -3.38
C GLY A 35 6.20 -7.70 -3.90
N GLU A 36 6.39 -7.71 -5.23
CA GLU A 36 7.60 -8.26 -5.88
C GLU A 36 8.87 -7.43 -5.65
N ASP A 37 8.70 -6.13 -5.38
CA ASP A 37 9.80 -5.21 -5.08
C ASP A 37 10.04 -5.09 -3.57
N PHE A 38 9.23 -5.71 -2.71
CA PHE A 38 9.46 -5.69 -1.26
C PHE A 38 10.51 -6.74 -0.86
N THR A 39 11.78 -6.41 -1.08
CA THR A 39 12.93 -7.30 -0.84
C THR A 39 13.80 -6.85 0.35
N ASP A 40 14.72 -7.72 0.80
CA ASP A 40 15.67 -7.40 1.86
C ASP A 40 16.68 -6.30 1.49
N GLU A 41 16.83 -6.01 0.20
CA GLU A 41 17.61 -4.86 -0.27
C GLU A 41 16.89 -3.54 -0.04
N ILE A 42 15.55 -3.56 -0.17
CA ILE A 42 14.72 -2.36 -0.10
C ILE A 42 14.29 -2.06 1.34
N LYS A 43 14.01 -3.08 2.17
CA LYS A 43 13.62 -2.90 3.58
C LYS A 43 14.54 -1.94 4.36
N PRO A 44 15.87 -2.07 4.34
CA PRO A 44 16.77 -1.16 5.04
C PRO A 44 16.68 0.28 4.53
N LEU A 45 16.47 0.48 3.22
CA LEU A 45 16.32 1.80 2.62
C LEU A 45 15.04 2.48 3.11
N LEU A 46 13.92 1.75 3.13
CA LEU A 46 12.64 2.26 3.61
C LEU A 46 12.70 2.66 5.08
N ILE A 47 13.35 1.83 5.91
CA ILE A 47 13.57 2.12 7.34
C ILE A 47 14.48 3.33 7.52
N LYS A 48 15.62 3.38 6.81
CA LYS A 48 16.59 4.49 6.88
C LYS A 48 15.93 5.82 6.52
N TYR A 49 14.98 5.82 5.58
CA TYR A 49 14.26 7.02 5.15
C TYR A 49 12.93 7.24 5.86
N GLY A 50 12.59 6.38 6.83
CA GLY A 50 11.42 6.54 7.69
C GLY A 50 10.07 6.41 6.97
N LEU A 51 10.05 5.82 5.78
CA LEU A 51 8.85 5.70 4.95
C LEU A 51 7.86 4.71 5.55
N ASN A 52 6.57 5.05 5.46
CA ASN A 52 5.49 4.09 5.64
C ASN A 52 5.23 3.40 4.30
N VAL A 53 4.83 2.14 4.31
CA VAL A 53 4.76 1.29 3.12
C VAL A 53 3.33 0.80 2.94
N MET A 54 2.83 0.90 1.71
CA MET A 54 1.57 0.31 1.28
C MET A 54 1.89 -0.74 0.23
N ILE A 55 1.52 -2.00 0.46
CA ILE A 55 1.79 -3.08 -0.48
C ILE A 55 0.48 -3.55 -1.12
N PRO A 56 0.32 -3.42 -2.45
CA PRO A 56 -0.83 -3.98 -3.16
C PRO A 56 -0.89 -5.50 -3.01
N VAL A 57 -1.97 -6.00 -2.39
CA VAL A 57 -2.27 -7.43 -2.22
C VAL A 57 -3.78 -7.63 -2.30
N TYR A 58 -4.26 -8.37 -3.30
CA TYR A 58 -5.70 -8.54 -3.54
C TYR A 58 -6.35 -9.62 -2.69
N CYS A 59 -5.66 -10.74 -2.51
CA CYS A 59 -6.12 -11.88 -1.72
C CYS A 59 -4.95 -12.80 -1.39
N THR A 60 -5.22 -13.95 -0.79
CA THR A 60 -4.21 -14.94 -0.45
C THR A 60 -3.80 -15.81 -1.65
N GLU A 61 -4.75 -16.29 -2.47
CA GLU A 61 -4.49 -17.39 -3.41
C GLU A 61 -4.68 -17.08 -4.91
N THR A 62 -5.57 -16.15 -5.27
CA THR A 62 -6.03 -15.97 -6.66
C THR A 62 -5.59 -14.66 -7.31
N GLY A 63 -5.13 -14.74 -8.54
CA GLY A 63 -4.70 -13.57 -9.31
C GLY A 63 -3.27 -13.13 -9.04
N HIS A 64 -2.77 -12.22 -9.88
CA HIS A 64 -1.34 -11.87 -9.94
C HIS A 64 -0.82 -11.21 -8.66
N GLU A 65 -1.63 -10.39 -7.98
CA GLU A 65 -1.28 -9.73 -6.72
C GLU A 65 -1.81 -10.51 -5.50
N SER A 66 -2.01 -11.82 -5.63
CA SER A 66 -2.23 -12.67 -4.46
C SER A 66 -0.93 -12.95 -3.71
N VAL A 67 -1.02 -13.23 -2.41
CA VAL A 67 0.13 -13.61 -1.59
C VAL A 67 0.88 -14.78 -2.22
N VAL A 68 0.17 -15.84 -2.64
CA VAL A 68 0.76 -17.03 -3.26
C VAL A 68 1.52 -16.70 -4.55
N GLU A 69 0.95 -15.87 -5.42
CA GLU A 69 1.62 -15.50 -6.67
C GLU A 69 2.80 -14.56 -6.45
N ILE A 70 2.70 -13.63 -5.48
CA ILE A 70 3.81 -12.77 -5.10
C ILE A 70 4.94 -13.62 -4.50
N GLU A 71 4.63 -14.58 -3.63
CA GLU A 71 5.60 -15.47 -2.99
C GLU A 71 6.39 -16.30 -4.03
N LYS A 72 5.76 -16.71 -5.14
CA LYS A 72 6.45 -17.38 -6.26
C LYS A 72 7.48 -16.47 -6.94
N ARG A 73 7.18 -15.18 -7.09
CA ARG A 73 8.06 -14.19 -7.75
C ARG A 73 9.09 -13.60 -6.80
N ASN A 74 8.77 -13.55 -5.51
CA ASN A 74 9.57 -12.95 -4.45
C ASN A 74 9.54 -13.83 -3.18
N PRO A 75 10.27 -14.97 -3.17
CA PRO A 75 10.25 -15.91 -2.04
C PRO A 75 10.64 -15.27 -0.71
N GLY A 76 9.94 -15.65 0.36
CA GLY A 76 10.02 -15.05 1.69
C GLY A 76 9.27 -13.72 1.81
N PHE A 77 8.35 -13.39 0.90
CA PHE A 77 7.59 -12.14 0.95
C PHE A 77 6.72 -12.07 2.21
N GLU A 78 5.92 -13.11 2.47
CA GLU A 78 5.02 -13.15 3.62
C GLU A 78 5.78 -12.95 4.95
N GLN A 79 6.85 -13.71 5.16
CA GLN A 79 7.69 -13.59 6.34
C GLN A 79 8.28 -12.17 6.47
N ARG A 80 8.73 -11.58 5.35
CA ARG A 80 9.31 -10.24 5.38
C ARG A 80 8.31 -9.15 5.74
N VAL A 81 7.04 -9.29 5.32
CA VAL A 81 5.94 -8.40 5.71
C VAL A 81 5.69 -8.52 7.22
N LEU A 82 5.63 -9.75 7.75
CA LEU A 82 5.42 -10.01 9.18
C LEU A 82 6.58 -9.48 10.06
N ASP A 83 7.81 -9.55 9.57
CA ASP A 83 9.00 -9.05 10.26
C ASP A 83 9.16 -7.53 10.20
N TYR A 84 8.43 -6.84 9.33
CA TYR A 84 8.53 -5.38 9.19
C TYR A 84 7.79 -4.67 10.33
N PRO A 85 8.21 -3.46 10.77
CA PRO A 85 7.51 -2.74 11.82
C PRO A 85 6.03 -2.51 11.48
N ARG A 86 5.12 -3.12 12.24
CA ARG A 86 3.66 -3.14 11.97
C ARG A 86 3.02 -1.75 11.83
N HIS A 87 3.54 -0.76 12.55
CA HIS A 87 3.06 0.63 12.48
C HIS A 87 3.56 1.40 11.25
N LYS A 88 4.37 0.76 10.39
CA LYS A 88 4.97 1.32 9.18
C LYS A 88 4.51 0.63 7.90
N ILE A 89 3.63 -0.37 7.98
CA ILE A 89 3.20 -1.16 6.84
C ILE A 89 1.69 -1.37 6.87
N GLU A 90 1.06 -1.27 5.70
CA GLU A 90 -0.32 -1.66 5.47
C GLU A 90 -0.44 -2.42 4.14
N LEU A 91 -1.39 -3.33 4.07
CA LEU A 91 -1.75 -3.99 2.82
C LEU A 91 -2.86 -3.20 2.14
N LEU A 92 -2.70 -3.00 0.83
CA LEU A 92 -3.62 -2.24 0.00
C LEU A 92 -4.38 -3.19 -0.90
N ARG A 93 -5.70 -3.25 -0.74
CA ARG A 93 -6.58 -4.08 -1.55
C ARG A 93 -7.57 -3.22 -2.31
N TYR A 94 -7.60 -3.34 -3.63
CA TYR A 94 -8.70 -2.82 -4.44
C TYR A 94 -9.80 -3.88 -4.59
N SER A 95 -11.05 -3.44 -4.48
CA SER A 95 -12.22 -4.29 -4.67
C SER A 95 -12.31 -4.76 -6.12
N ALA A 96 -12.55 -6.05 -6.34
CA ALA A 96 -12.75 -6.60 -7.67
C ALA A 96 -14.22 -6.47 -8.11
N GLU A 97 -14.50 -6.79 -9.37
CA GLU A 97 -15.89 -6.87 -9.88
C GLU A 97 -16.70 -7.95 -9.15
N ASN A 98 -16.07 -9.07 -8.81
CA ASN A 98 -16.68 -10.15 -8.05
C ASN A 98 -16.34 -10.00 -6.57
N PRO A 99 -17.34 -10.02 -5.66
CA PRO A 99 -17.11 -9.86 -4.23
C PRO A 99 -16.30 -11.04 -3.67
N SER A 100 -15.27 -10.73 -2.90
CA SER A 100 -14.48 -11.71 -2.16
C SER A 100 -14.24 -11.27 -0.71
N SER A 101 -15.31 -11.22 0.08
CA SER A 101 -15.25 -10.86 1.51
C SER A 101 -14.46 -11.89 2.34
N ALA A 102 -14.50 -13.16 1.94
CA ALA A 102 -13.72 -14.22 2.59
C ALA A 102 -12.21 -14.01 2.42
N SER A 103 -11.76 -13.50 1.26
CA SER A 103 -10.36 -13.16 1.06
C SER A 103 -9.87 -12.02 1.95
N ILE A 104 -10.76 -11.07 2.31
CA ILE A 104 -10.42 -9.99 3.24
C ILE A 104 -10.15 -10.56 4.64
N ALA A 105 -11.01 -11.47 5.10
CA ALA A 105 -10.79 -12.17 6.37
C ALA A 105 -9.52 -13.02 6.35
N ALA A 106 -9.29 -13.78 5.28
CA ALA A 106 -8.07 -14.57 5.12
C ALA A 106 -6.81 -13.71 5.21
N LEU A 107 -6.77 -12.56 4.52
CA LEU A 107 -5.65 -11.62 4.63
C LEU A 107 -5.50 -11.06 6.05
N ALA A 108 -6.60 -10.67 6.70
CA ALA A 108 -6.56 -10.11 8.05
C ALA A 108 -6.06 -11.11 9.10
N VAL A 109 -6.34 -12.40 8.91
CA VAL A 109 -5.85 -13.49 9.77
C VAL A 109 -4.38 -13.83 9.45
N SER A 110 -4.01 -13.90 8.15
CA SER A 110 -2.62 -14.15 7.73
C SER A 110 -1.65 -13.05 8.16
N PHE A 111 -2.11 -11.80 8.22
CA PHE A 111 -1.31 -10.64 8.61
C PHE A 111 -1.85 -9.98 9.89
N PRO A 112 -1.66 -10.63 11.06
CA PRO A 112 -2.31 -10.24 12.30
C PRO A 112 -1.91 -8.83 12.75
N ARG A 113 -2.93 -8.00 13.02
CA ARG A 113 -2.84 -6.59 13.44
C ARG A 113 -2.30 -5.64 12.39
N LEU A 114 -1.93 -6.10 11.20
CA LEU A 114 -1.58 -5.21 10.10
C LEU A 114 -2.85 -4.61 9.49
N PRO A 115 -2.89 -3.29 9.21
CA PRO A 115 -4.02 -2.70 8.52
C PRO A 115 -4.17 -3.28 7.11
N ILE A 116 -5.36 -3.80 6.81
CA ILE A 116 -5.80 -4.22 5.48
C ILE A 116 -6.74 -3.12 4.96
N ARG A 117 -6.19 -2.20 4.15
CA ARG A 117 -6.95 -1.11 3.55
C ARG A 117 -7.69 -1.59 2.32
N CYS A 118 -9.01 -1.73 2.43
CA CYS A 118 -9.90 -2.05 1.34
C CYS A 118 -10.40 -0.76 0.67
N LEU A 119 -10.18 -0.66 -0.64
CA LEU A 119 -10.54 0.49 -1.49
C LEU A 119 -11.47 0.08 -2.61
N ARG A 120 -12.19 1.06 -3.16
CA ARG A 120 -12.90 0.91 -4.43
C ARG A 120 -11.89 0.76 -5.57
N SER A 121 -12.23 -0.05 -6.57
CA SER A 121 -11.45 -0.10 -7.80
C SER A 121 -11.67 1.17 -8.62
N THR A 122 -10.73 1.44 -9.53
CA THR A 122 -10.87 2.47 -10.56
C THR A 122 -11.80 2.03 -11.70
N SER A 123 -12.23 0.76 -11.72
CA SER A 123 -13.24 0.26 -12.65
C SER A 123 -14.62 0.87 -12.38
N ILE A 124 -15.46 0.92 -13.42
CA ILE A 124 -16.86 1.38 -13.34
C ILE A 124 -17.69 0.43 -12.46
N TYR A 125 -17.33 -0.85 -12.47
CA TYR A 125 -17.98 -1.89 -11.67
C TYR A 125 -17.00 -2.38 -10.61
N ASP A 126 -17.38 -2.24 -9.35
CA ASP A 126 -16.66 -2.78 -8.20
C ASP A 126 -17.67 -3.38 -7.22
N ALA A 127 -17.22 -4.36 -6.44
CA ALA A 127 -18.03 -5.02 -5.44
C ALA A 127 -17.89 -4.39 -4.05
N TYR A 128 -17.33 -3.19 -3.92
CA TYR A 128 -16.83 -2.65 -2.65
C TYR A 128 -17.91 -2.59 -1.57
N TYR A 129 -19.08 -2.04 -1.89
CA TYR A 129 -20.17 -1.91 -0.91
C TYR A 129 -20.76 -3.27 -0.54
N VAL A 130 -20.82 -4.19 -1.50
CA VAL A 130 -21.27 -5.57 -1.28
C VAL A 130 -20.28 -6.30 -0.37
N GLU A 131 -18.98 -6.14 -0.61
CA GLU A 131 -17.91 -6.70 0.22
C GLU A 131 -17.93 -6.11 1.62
N HIS A 132 -18.08 -4.79 1.75
CA HIS A 132 -18.17 -4.11 3.05
C HIS A 132 -19.34 -4.63 3.87
N GLN A 133 -20.53 -4.70 3.27
CA GLN A 133 -21.72 -5.20 3.95
C GLN A 133 -21.56 -6.67 4.32
N THR A 134 -21.20 -7.52 3.35
CA THR A 134 -21.06 -8.97 3.56
C THR A 134 -19.99 -9.29 4.58
N PHE A 135 -18.86 -8.58 4.56
CA PHE A 135 -17.79 -8.75 5.53
C PHE A 135 -18.29 -8.47 6.95
N ASN A 136 -18.94 -7.34 7.18
CA ASN A 136 -19.38 -6.94 8.52
C ASN A 136 -20.56 -7.78 9.04
N GLU A 137 -21.51 -8.12 8.17
CA GLU A 137 -22.75 -8.82 8.58
C GLU A 137 -22.59 -10.34 8.63
N ASN A 138 -21.77 -10.91 7.75
CA ASN A 138 -21.69 -12.37 7.58
C ASN A 138 -20.32 -12.95 7.89
N VAL A 139 -19.21 -12.30 7.52
CA VAL A 139 -17.87 -12.89 7.67
C VAL A 139 -17.27 -12.62 9.05
N LEU A 140 -17.23 -11.35 9.48
CA LEU A 140 -16.66 -10.94 10.75
C LEU A 140 -17.31 -11.65 11.96
N PRO A 141 -18.65 -11.88 11.99
CA PRO A 141 -19.27 -12.63 13.09
C PRO A 141 -18.91 -14.12 13.15
N GLN A 142 -18.43 -14.70 12.04
CA GLN A 142 -18.02 -16.11 11.97
C GLN A 142 -16.58 -16.34 12.44
N LEU A 143 -15.78 -15.27 12.55
CA LEU A 143 -14.42 -15.34 13.10
C LEU A 143 -14.47 -15.59 14.61
N THR A 144 -13.49 -16.34 15.10
CA THR A 144 -13.26 -16.53 16.53
C THR A 144 -12.91 -15.20 17.22
N ASP A 145 -13.06 -15.12 18.54
CA ASP A 145 -12.67 -13.92 19.30
C ASP A 145 -11.21 -13.53 19.07
N GLU A 146 -10.32 -14.52 19.03
CA GLU A 146 -8.89 -14.32 18.77
C GLU A 146 -8.63 -13.75 17.37
N GLU A 147 -9.32 -14.28 16.34
CA GLU A 147 -9.20 -13.79 14.97
C GLU A 147 -9.77 -12.37 14.81
N ARG A 148 -10.87 -12.05 15.50
CA ARG A 148 -11.42 -10.69 15.50
C ARG A 148 -10.49 -9.67 16.14
N ASP A 149 -9.82 -10.05 17.23
CA ASP A 149 -8.88 -9.17 17.94
C ASP A 149 -7.62 -8.86 17.12
N ILE A 150 -7.23 -9.74 16.20
CA ILE A 150 -6.09 -9.52 15.30
C ILE A 150 -6.51 -8.92 13.96
N ALA A 151 -7.77 -9.05 13.54
CA ALA A 151 -8.24 -8.53 12.27
C ALA A 151 -8.30 -7.00 12.30
N ASN A 152 -7.54 -6.35 11.42
CA ASN A 152 -7.51 -4.89 11.29
C ASN A 152 -7.86 -4.50 9.86
N VAL A 153 -9.16 -4.33 9.58
CA VAL A 153 -9.67 -3.98 8.25
C VAL A 153 -10.09 -2.51 8.23
N VAL A 154 -9.58 -1.76 7.26
CA VAL A 154 -9.86 -0.33 7.08
C VAL A 154 -10.57 -0.15 5.75
N TRP A 155 -11.75 0.45 5.77
CA TRP A 155 -12.54 0.73 4.57
C TRP A 155 -12.41 2.20 4.19
N SER A 156 -12.06 2.49 2.94
CA SER A 156 -12.05 3.86 2.39
C SER A 156 -12.45 3.82 0.91
N ASN A 157 -13.02 4.90 0.38
CA ASN A 157 -13.39 4.92 -1.05
C ASN A 157 -12.16 5.22 -1.91
N ASP A 158 -11.32 6.15 -1.46
CA ASP A 158 -10.17 6.66 -2.21
C ASP A 158 -9.03 7.04 -1.25
N LEU A 159 -7.79 6.79 -1.68
CA LEU A 159 -6.59 7.27 -1.02
C LEU A 159 -6.60 8.79 -0.83
N SER A 160 -7.20 9.56 -1.73
CA SER A 160 -7.30 11.03 -1.60
C SER A 160 -8.09 11.49 -0.36
N GLU A 161 -8.96 10.64 0.20
CA GLU A 161 -9.66 10.90 1.46
C GLU A 161 -8.66 11.00 2.62
N THR A 162 -7.63 10.15 2.61
CA THR A 162 -6.65 10.01 3.71
C THR A 162 -5.33 10.73 3.42
N PHE A 163 -4.92 10.81 2.16
CA PHE A 163 -3.59 11.21 1.74
C PHE A 163 -3.58 12.44 0.82
N GLN A 164 -2.49 13.20 0.88
CA GLN A 164 -2.08 14.10 -0.19
C GLN A 164 -1.24 13.32 -1.19
N LEU A 165 -1.78 13.13 -2.40
CA LEU A 165 -1.14 12.32 -3.43
C LEU A 165 -0.05 13.11 -4.15
N ILE A 166 1.11 12.49 -4.31
CA ILE A 166 2.21 12.99 -5.14
C ILE A 166 2.57 11.90 -6.16
N ASP A 167 2.31 12.19 -7.42
CA ASP A 167 2.79 11.38 -8.54
C ASP A 167 4.26 11.70 -8.79
N PHE A 168 5.14 10.84 -8.30
CA PHE A 168 6.58 11.05 -8.44
C PHE A 168 7.06 10.87 -9.87
N GLY A 169 6.43 9.98 -10.63
CA GLY A 169 6.74 9.77 -12.05
C GLY A 169 6.50 11.05 -12.84
N LEU A 170 5.35 11.67 -12.65
CA LEU A 170 5.01 12.94 -13.29
C LEU A 170 5.96 14.07 -12.87
N LEU A 171 6.31 14.19 -11.59
CA LEU A 171 7.28 15.20 -11.14
C LEU A 171 8.65 15.05 -11.82
N GLN A 172 9.07 13.81 -12.11
CA GLN A 172 10.29 13.57 -12.87
C GLN A 172 10.15 13.93 -14.34
N GLU A 173 9.04 13.54 -14.98
CA GLU A 173 8.77 13.89 -16.38
C GLU A 173 8.71 15.40 -16.60
N LEU A 174 8.18 16.14 -15.61
CA LEU A 174 8.15 17.60 -15.61
C LEU A 174 9.49 18.25 -15.22
N GLY A 175 10.52 17.46 -14.93
CA GLY A 175 11.84 17.96 -14.53
C GLY A 175 11.91 18.61 -13.15
N MET A 176 10.85 18.48 -12.33
CA MET A 176 10.80 19.03 -10.97
C MET A 176 11.64 18.19 -10.00
N VAL A 177 11.92 16.92 -10.33
CA VAL A 177 12.73 16.00 -9.54
C VAL A 177 13.70 15.25 -10.45
N GLY A 178 15.01 15.34 -10.17
CA GLY A 178 16.06 14.72 -11.00
C GLY A 178 17.46 15.01 -10.48
N GLU A 179 18.48 14.59 -11.24
CA GLU A 179 19.87 14.95 -10.93
C GLU A 179 20.11 16.46 -11.16
N GLU A 180 19.58 16.97 -12.27
CA GLU A 180 19.45 18.39 -12.60
C GLU A 180 17.96 18.77 -12.56
N GLU A 181 17.51 19.39 -11.46
CA GLU A 181 16.14 19.89 -11.37
C GLU A 181 15.98 21.10 -12.32
N CYS A 182 15.05 21.00 -13.28
CA CYS A 182 14.63 22.15 -14.06
C CYS A 182 13.78 23.05 -13.18
N LEU A 183 14.42 24.07 -12.60
CA LEU A 183 13.74 25.23 -12.03
C LEU A 183 12.93 25.89 -13.15
N LEU A 184 11.64 25.56 -13.26
CA LEU A 184 10.68 26.43 -13.93
C LEU A 184 10.55 27.69 -13.06
N LEU A 185 11.51 28.60 -13.25
CA LEU A 185 11.43 29.99 -12.81
C LEU A 185 10.26 30.64 -13.55
N THR A 186 9.06 30.47 -13.03
CA THR A 186 8.01 31.44 -13.29
C THR A 186 8.36 32.65 -12.43
N LYS A 187 8.98 33.64 -13.08
CA LYS A 187 9.03 35.01 -12.57
C LYS A 187 7.60 35.42 -12.19
N ALA A 188 7.41 35.75 -10.92
CA ALA A 188 6.37 36.67 -10.49
C ALA A 188 7.00 38.05 -10.35
#